data_AF-A0A0E4HBU2-F1
#
_entry.id   AF-A0A0E4HBU2-F1
#
_cell.length_a   1.000
_cell.length_b   1.000
_cell.length_c   1.000
_cell.angle_alpha   90.00
_cell.angle_beta   90.00
_cell.angle_gamma   90.00
#
_symmetry.space_group_name_H-M   'P 1'
#
loop_
_entity.id
_entity.type
_entity.pdbx_description
1 polymer ?
#
loop_
_entity_poly.entity_id
_entity_poly.type
_entity_poly.pdbx_seq_one_letter_code
_entity_poly.pdbx_strand_id
1 'polypeptide(L)'
;MMMLASACGNAETTSNPNTSSEPKPETEESIIPKNTSEYCDSESINLDSETETYFYGTWKVEKLLGFANSYNDASEYPTGQKFIGDEIIIKKDFFSSKGLKNYKKYQYELKNPLYQITAACYNSDSFYRFYKIDIPDLKINDEVKAIDISDPSTKLSIPVSVSFLVVNNDRLLLLSEATIFELKKMG
;
A
#
# COMPACT_ATOMS: atom_id res chain seq x y z
N MET A 1 18.34 -26.84 60.66
CA MET A 1 17.89 -27.51 61.89
C MET A 1 16.36 -27.53 61.85
N MET A 2 15.79 -28.70 62.13
CA MET A 2 14.39 -29.07 62.38
C MET A 2 13.50 -28.01 63.09
N MET A 3 12.15 -28.02 63.12
CA MET A 3 11.01 -28.77 62.54
C MET A 3 9.70 -28.08 63.01
N LEU A 4 8.65 -28.16 62.18
CA LEU A 4 7.21 -28.45 62.46
C LEU A 4 6.37 -27.71 63.53
N ALA A 5 5.15 -27.31 63.13
CA ALA A 5 3.85 -27.94 63.47
C ALA A 5 2.73 -27.21 62.66
N SER A 6 1.82 -27.81 61.87
CA SER A 6 0.85 -28.95 61.97
C SER A 6 -0.59 -28.53 62.29
N ALA A 7 -1.53 -29.28 61.67
CA ALA A 7 -2.99 -29.38 61.84
C ALA A 7 -3.88 -28.44 60.99
N CYS A 8 -5.07 -28.81 60.47
CA CYS A 8 -5.76 -30.06 60.05
C CYS A 8 -7.18 -29.61 59.63
N GLY A 9 -7.84 -30.25 58.65
CA GLY A 9 -9.32 -30.26 58.57
C GLY A 9 -9.97 -30.16 57.19
N ASN A 10 -10.38 -31.30 56.64
CA ASN A 10 -11.17 -31.53 55.42
C ASN A 10 -12.66 -31.11 55.59
N ALA A 11 -13.27 -30.42 54.61
CA ALA A 11 -14.14 -30.94 53.53
C ALA A 11 -15.66 -30.84 53.82
N GLU A 12 -16.39 -30.15 52.92
CA GLU A 12 -17.80 -30.42 52.65
C GLU A 12 -18.07 -30.39 51.15
N THR A 13 -18.69 -31.47 50.68
CA THR A 13 -19.21 -31.74 49.34
C THR A 13 -20.59 -31.11 49.17
N THR A 14 -20.90 -30.54 48.00
CA THR A 14 -22.27 -30.54 47.45
C THR A 14 -22.28 -30.45 45.92
N SER A 15 -23.29 -31.12 45.36
CA SER A 15 -23.46 -31.60 44.00
C SER A 15 -24.30 -30.67 43.09
N ASN A 16 -23.87 -30.52 41.82
CA ASN A 16 -24.59 -30.41 40.52
C ASN A 16 -26.02 -29.78 40.42
N PRO A 17 -26.35 -29.04 39.34
CA PRO A 17 -26.51 -29.69 38.01
C PRO A 17 -26.09 -28.90 36.76
N ASN A 18 -25.79 -29.69 35.72
CA ASN A 18 -25.65 -29.30 34.31
C ASN A 18 -26.83 -28.44 33.84
N THR A 19 -26.52 -27.30 33.22
CA THR A 19 -27.40 -26.66 32.22
C THR A 19 -26.60 -26.52 30.93
N SER A 20 -26.89 -27.41 29.99
CA SER A 20 -26.43 -27.32 28.60
C SER A 20 -27.04 -26.06 27.97
N SER A 21 -26.20 -25.13 27.55
CA SER A 21 -26.60 -24.01 26.69
C SER A 21 -25.78 -24.17 25.42
N GLU A 22 -26.40 -24.66 24.35
CA GLU A 22 -25.80 -24.57 23.01
C GLU A 22 -25.56 -23.08 22.67
N PRO A 23 -24.38 -22.69 22.18
CA PRO A 23 -24.19 -21.34 21.67
C PRO A 23 -25.04 -21.18 20.42
N LYS A 24 -25.90 -20.15 20.40
CA LYS A 24 -26.54 -19.66 19.17
C LYS A 24 -25.45 -19.35 18.14
N PRO A 25 -25.68 -19.60 16.83
CA PRO A 25 -24.74 -19.17 15.81
C PRO A 25 -24.72 -17.64 15.83
N GLU A 26 -23.57 -17.07 16.19
CA GLU A 26 -23.32 -15.65 16.02
C GLU A 26 -23.42 -15.36 14.52
N THR A 27 -24.36 -14.47 14.19
CA THR A 27 -24.51 -13.88 12.87
C THR A 27 -23.14 -13.35 12.43
N GLU A 28 -22.66 -13.74 11.26
CA GLU A 28 -21.43 -13.20 10.66
C GLU A 28 -21.52 -11.68 10.61
N GLU A 29 -20.94 -11.02 11.61
CA GLU A 29 -20.59 -9.62 11.51
C GLU A 29 -19.58 -9.53 10.37
N SER A 30 -20.04 -8.93 9.26
CA SER A 30 -19.21 -8.39 8.19
C SER A 30 -17.86 -7.97 8.75
N ILE A 31 -16.80 -8.69 8.37
CA ILE A 31 -15.42 -8.41 8.76
C ILE A 31 -15.02 -7.11 8.06
N ILE A 32 -15.45 -5.98 8.62
CA ILE A 32 -14.88 -4.68 8.30
C ILE A 32 -13.43 -4.79 8.80
N PRO A 33 -12.42 -4.63 7.93
CA PRO A 33 -11.03 -4.70 8.36
C PRO A 33 -10.81 -3.69 9.49
N LYS A 34 -10.59 -4.18 10.71
CA LYS A 34 -10.16 -3.34 11.81
C LYS A 34 -8.71 -2.96 11.52
N ASN A 35 -8.45 -1.67 11.41
CA ASN A 35 -7.14 -1.06 11.27
C ASN A 35 -6.15 -1.67 12.31
N THR A 36 -5.20 -2.48 11.85
CA THR A 36 -4.35 -3.34 12.71
C THR A 36 -2.95 -2.80 12.96
N SER A 37 -2.46 -1.79 12.23
CA SER A 37 -1.08 -1.33 12.37
C SER A 37 -0.97 0.18 12.50
N GLU A 38 -0.20 0.62 13.51
CA GLU A 38 0.19 2.03 13.66
C GLU A 38 1.18 2.47 12.57
N TYR A 39 1.87 1.52 11.93
CA TYR A 39 2.93 1.75 10.96
C TYR A 39 2.68 1.03 9.64
N CYS A 40 3.30 1.50 8.57
CA CYS A 40 3.32 0.75 7.32
C CYS A 40 4.21 -0.49 7.46
N ASP A 41 3.82 -1.58 6.84
CA ASP A 41 4.71 -2.72 6.60
C ASP A 41 5.73 -2.30 5.55
N SER A 42 7.03 -2.47 5.82
CA SER A 42 8.12 -2.02 4.94
C SER A 42 8.97 -3.18 4.40
N GLU A 43 8.47 -4.42 4.49
CA GLU A 43 9.13 -5.57 3.89
C GLU A 43 8.88 -5.57 2.38
N SER A 44 9.95 -5.69 1.60
CA SER A 44 9.84 -5.78 0.14
C SER A 44 9.36 -7.17 -0.26
N ILE A 45 8.16 -7.24 -0.82
CA ILE A 45 7.51 -8.47 -1.27
C ILE A 45 7.13 -8.37 -2.74
N ASN A 46 6.94 -9.53 -3.39
CA ASN A 46 6.34 -9.54 -4.73
C ASN A 46 4.91 -8.99 -4.69
N LEU A 47 4.42 -8.51 -5.82
CA LEU A 47 3.01 -8.14 -5.95
C LEU A 47 2.10 -9.32 -5.58
N ASP A 48 1.08 -9.08 -4.75
CA ASP A 48 0.00 -10.04 -4.57
C ASP A 48 -0.89 -10.11 -5.82
N SER A 49 -1.68 -11.18 -5.95
CA SER A 49 -2.46 -11.45 -7.17
C SER A 49 -3.50 -10.37 -7.50
N GLU A 50 -4.07 -9.73 -6.48
CA GLU A 50 -5.07 -8.68 -6.66
C GLU A 50 -4.39 -7.41 -7.22
N THR A 51 -3.25 -7.05 -6.62
CA THR A 51 -2.42 -5.93 -7.06
C THR A 51 -1.86 -6.17 -8.45
N GLU A 52 -1.39 -7.37 -8.80
CA GLU A 52 -0.94 -7.72 -10.16
C GLU A 52 -2.06 -7.45 -11.19
N THR A 53 -3.25 -7.98 -10.93
CA THR A 53 -4.41 -7.87 -11.82
C THR A 53 -4.80 -6.41 -12.05
N TYR A 54 -4.80 -5.62 -10.97
CA TYR A 54 -5.10 -4.21 -11.05
C TYR A 54 -4.00 -3.42 -11.75
N PHE A 55 -2.75 -3.56 -11.30
CA PHE A 55 -1.62 -2.70 -11.68
C PHE A 55 -1.18 -2.88 -13.14
N TYR A 56 -1.27 -4.10 -13.68
CA TYR A 56 -0.91 -4.33 -15.08
C TYR A 56 -1.93 -3.72 -16.04
N GLY A 57 -1.46 -2.89 -16.96
CA GLY A 57 -2.24 -2.26 -18.01
C GLY A 57 -1.45 -1.18 -18.75
N THR A 58 -2.13 -0.57 -19.72
CA THR A 58 -1.72 0.72 -20.26
C THR A 58 -2.44 1.80 -19.46
N TRP A 59 -1.70 2.78 -18.98
CA TRP A 59 -2.21 3.83 -18.12
C TRP A 59 -1.97 5.19 -18.76
N LYS A 60 -2.96 6.06 -18.68
CA LYS A 60 -2.85 7.46 -19.09
C LYS A 60 -2.82 8.35 -17.86
N VAL A 61 -1.91 9.31 -17.83
CA VAL A 61 -1.88 10.33 -16.77
C VAL A 61 -3.09 11.24 -16.97
N GLU A 62 -4.07 11.15 -16.07
CA GLU A 62 -5.39 11.77 -16.25
C GLU A 62 -5.41 13.21 -15.73
N LYS A 63 -4.96 13.42 -14.50
CA LYS A 63 -5.00 14.74 -13.84
C LYS A 63 -3.92 14.86 -12.77
N LEU A 64 -3.53 16.10 -12.52
CA LEU A 64 -2.75 16.50 -11.34
C LEU A 64 -3.67 16.48 -10.11
N LEU A 65 -3.24 15.81 -9.04
CA LEU A 65 -3.92 15.83 -7.75
C LEU A 65 -3.36 16.91 -6.82
N GLY A 66 -2.04 17.15 -6.88
CA GLY A 66 -1.40 18.15 -6.05
C GLY A 66 0.09 17.90 -5.89
N PHE A 67 0.63 18.40 -4.78
CA PHE A 67 2.05 18.33 -4.47
C PHE A 67 2.29 17.73 -3.08
N ALA A 68 3.31 16.91 -2.95
CA ALA A 68 3.85 16.47 -1.68
C ALA A 68 4.51 17.64 -0.94
N ASN A 69 4.48 17.59 0.40
CA ASN A 69 5.02 18.65 1.26
C ASN A 69 6.56 18.72 1.27
N SER A 70 7.24 17.79 0.59
CA SER A 70 8.69 17.62 0.64
C SER A 70 9.47 18.66 -0.18
N TYR A 71 8.85 19.29 -1.19
CA TYR A 71 9.49 20.31 -2.03
C TYR A 71 8.49 21.39 -2.46
N ASN A 72 8.98 22.62 -2.69
CA ASN A 72 8.18 23.70 -3.28
C ASN A 72 8.10 23.57 -4.82
N ASP A 73 7.84 22.36 -5.32
CA ASP A 73 7.75 22.07 -6.76
C ASP A 73 6.67 22.93 -7.40
N ALA A 74 5.63 23.32 -6.67
CA ALA A 74 4.57 24.21 -7.17
C ALA A 74 5.10 25.59 -7.64
N SER A 75 6.24 26.05 -7.14
CA SER A 75 6.85 27.31 -7.61
C SER A 75 7.57 27.16 -8.94
N GLU A 76 8.18 26.00 -9.19
CA GLU A 76 8.92 25.69 -10.44
C GLU A 76 8.00 25.10 -11.51
N TYR A 77 7.03 24.29 -11.08
CA TYR A 77 6.07 23.53 -11.87
C TYR A 77 4.66 23.70 -11.29
N PRO A 78 4.02 24.88 -11.44
CA PRO A 78 2.71 25.17 -10.82
C PRO A 78 1.57 24.26 -11.30
N THR A 79 1.76 23.59 -12.44
CA THR A 79 0.84 22.61 -13.01
C THR A 79 1.42 21.19 -12.99
N GLY A 80 2.45 20.94 -12.19
CA GLY A 80 3.22 19.71 -12.18
C GLY A 80 4.10 19.54 -13.43
N GLN A 81 4.85 18.43 -13.47
CA GLN A 81 5.55 18.03 -14.70
C GLN A 81 4.55 17.82 -15.84
N LYS A 82 5.00 18.06 -17.08
CA LYS A 82 4.18 17.94 -18.31
C LYS A 82 3.93 16.47 -18.67
N PHE A 83 3.13 15.78 -17.86
CA PHE A 83 2.75 14.38 -18.06
C PHE A 83 1.29 14.18 -18.42
N ILE A 84 0.40 15.13 -18.13
CA ILE A 84 -1.04 14.95 -18.38
C ILE A 84 -1.26 14.57 -19.85
N GLY A 85 -1.93 13.44 -20.07
CA GLY A 85 -2.19 12.87 -21.37
C GLY A 85 -1.14 11.86 -21.88
N ASP A 86 0.04 11.79 -21.25
CA ASP A 86 1.07 10.81 -21.56
C ASP A 86 0.71 9.41 -21.03
N GLU A 87 1.35 8.40 -21.61
CA GLU A 87 1.07 6.99 -21.36
C GLU A 87 2.23 6.26 -20.66
N ILE A 88 1.89 5.33 -19.78
CA ILE A 88 2.80 4.39 -19.14
C ILE A 88 2.28 2.98 -19.38
N ILE A 89 3.15 2.08 -19.82
CA ILE A 89 2.82 0.68 -20.07
C ILE A 89 3.42 -0.15 -18.95
N ILE A 90 2.57 -0.89 -18.25
CA ILE A 90 2.97 -1.77 -17.14
C ILE A 90 2.38 -3.15 -17.43
N LYS A 91 3.23 -4.11 -17.75
CA LYS A 91 2.84 -5.51 -18.03
C LYS A 91 3.78 -6.42 -17.27
N LYS A 92 3.32 -7.64 -16.99
CA LYS A 92 4.10 -8.65 -16.27
C LYS A 92 5.54 -8.80 -16.78
N ASP A 93 5.72 -8.80 -18.09
CA ASP A 93 7.00 -9.00 -18.78
C ASP A 93 7.57 -7.72 -19.40
N PHE A 94 6.94 -6.56 -19.20
CA PHE A 94 7.34 -5.33 -19.87
C PHE A 94 6.91 -4.07 -19.13
N PHE A 95 7.85 -3.14 -18.95
CA PHE A 95 7.57 -1.79 -18.48
C PHE A 95 8.03 -0.76 -19.50
N SER A 96 7.25 0.30 -19.70
CA SER A 96 7.72 1.49 -20.41
C SER A 96 7.10 2.77 -19.88
N SER A 97 7.97 3.73 -19.56
CA SER A 97 7.61 5.13 -19.27
C SER A 97 8.01 6.07 -20.40
N LYS A 98 8.36 5.54 -21.58
CA LYS A 98 8.72 6.36 -22.77
C LYS A 98 7.60 7.30 -23.22
N GLY A 99 6.35 7.02 -22.85
CA GLY A 99 5.24 7.92 -23.12
C GLY A 99 5.36 9.27 -22.41
N LEU A 100 6.16 9.40 -21.34
CA LEU A 100 6.46 10.66 -20.63
C LEU A 100 7.41 11.57 -21.44
N LYS A 101 6.97 12.00 -22.63
CA LYS A 101 7.79 12.48 -23.75
C LYS A 101 8.63 13.72 -23.44
N ASN A 102 8.18 14.55 -22.49
CA ASN A 102 8.77 15.85 -22.24
C ASN A 102 10.10 15.79 -21.45
N TYR A 103 10.47 14.63 -20.91
CA TYR A 103 11.60 14.51 -19.98
C TYR A 103 12.44 13.26 -20.28
N LYS A 104 13.65 13.46 -20.80
CA LYS A 104 14.59 12.36 -21.11
C LYS A 104 14.90 11.47 -19.91
N LYS A 105 14.96 12.05 -18.70
CA LYS A 105 15.25 11.30 -17.47
C LYS A 105 14.22 10.24 -17.12
N TYR A 106 13.01 10.29 -17.69
CA TYR A 106 11.95 9.30 -17.43
C TYR A 106 11.73 8.33 -18.59
N GLN A 107 12.61 8.30 -19.59
CA GLN A 107 12.45 7.50 -20.79
C GLN A 107 13.02 6.08 -20.61
N TYR A 108 12.32 5.24 -19.84
CA TYR A 108 12.75 3.86 -19.55
C TYR A 108 11.93 2.83 -20.31
N GLU A 109 12.58 1.70 -20.59
CA GLU A 109 11.95 0.49 -21.10
C GLU A 109 12.66 -0.72 -20.50
N LEU A 110 11.89 -1.67 -19.99
CA LEU A 110 12.41 -2.89 -19.37
C LEU A 110 11.69 -4.11 -19.90
N LYS A 111 12.47 -5.17 -20.08
CA LYS A 111 11.97 -6.51 -20.34
C LYS A 111 12.11 -7.33 -19.06
N ASN A 112 11.04 -8.04 -18.69
CA ASN A 112 10.94 -8.80 -17.45
C ASN A 112 11.29 -7.98 -16.19
N PRO A 113 10.68 -6.78 -16.01
CA PRO A 113 10.91 -5.97 -14.82
C PRO A 113 10.54 -6.73 -13.53
N LEU A 114 11.23 -6.40 -12.44
CA LEU A 114 10.85 -6.86 -11.11
C LEU A 114 9.90 -5.83 -10.49
N TYR A 115 8.70 -6.27 -10.13
CA TYR A 115 7.70 -5.46 -9.44
C TYR A 115 7.61 -5.88 -7.99
N GLN A 116 7.75 -4.92 -7.08
CA GLN A 116 7.71 -5.21 -5.64
C GLN A 116 6.86 -4.19 -4.90
N ILE A 117 6.06 -4.67 -3.96
CA ILE A 117 5.47 -3.81 -2.93
C ILE A 117 6.59 -3.54 -1.92
N THR A 118 6.97 -2.28 -1.79
CA THR A 118 8.06 -1.84 -0.89
C THR A 118 7.53 -1.31 0.44
N ALA A 119 6.27 -0.89 0.46
CA ALA A 119 5.53 -0.70 1.69
C ALA A 119 4.03 -0.87 1.47
N ALA A 120 3.32 -1.28 2.53
CA ALA A 120 1.87 -1.30 2.60
C ALA A 120 1.40 -0.57 3.86
N CYS A 121 0.49 0.39 3.70
CA CYS A 121 -0.09 1.17 4.79
C CYS A 121 -1.60 0.94 4.79
N TYR A 122 -2.19 0.47 5.89
CA TYR A 122 -3.61 0.09 5.94
C TYR A 122 -4.54 1.22 6.46
N ASN A 123 -3.99 2.43 6.58
CA ASN A 123 -4.75 3.63 6.92
C ASN A 123 -3.99 4.89 6.46
N SER A 124 -4.72 5.99 6.28
CA SER A 124 -4.16 7.26 5.78
C SER A 124 -3.14 7.87 6.74
N ASP A 125 -3.31 7.71 8.05
CA ASP A 125 -2.44 8.31 9.06
C ASP A 125 -1.05 7.65 9.07
N SER A 126 -1.00 6.32 9.00
CA SER A 126 0.26 5.56 8.88
C SER A 126 0.97 5.92 7.58
N PHE A 127 0.23 6.02 6.47
CA PHE A 127 0.79 6.46 5.20
C PHE A 127 1.42 7.85 5.31
N TYR A 128 0.66 8.84 5.82
CA TYR A 128 1.15 10.20 6.00
C TYR A 128 2.36 10.24 6.94
N ARG A 129 2.35 9.50 8.05
CA ARG A 129 3.47 9.47 8.99
C ARG A 129 4.74 8.93 8.34
N PHE A 130 4.62 7.92 7.49
CA PHE A 130 5.75 7.27 6.83
C PHE A 130 6.28 8.10 5.65
N TYR A 131 5.42 8.51 4.73
CA TYR A 131 5.81 9.19 3.50
C TYR A 131 5.86 10.71 3.60
N LYS A 132 5.17 11.31 4.58
CA LYS A 132 4.94 12.77 4.69
C LYS A 132 4.25 13.37 3.46
N ILE A 133 3.39 12.59 2.82
CA ILE A 133 2.63 12.96 1.63
C ILE A 133 1.14 12.96 1.97
N ASP A 134 0.46 14.06 1.64
CA ASP A 134 -1.00 14.15 1.68
C ASP A 134 -1.56 13.80 0.30
N ILE A 135 -2.26 12.67 0.20
CA ILE A 135 -2.96 12.26 -1.03
C ILE A 135 -4.39 12.79 -0.98
N PRO A 136 -4.84 13.58 -1.98
CA PRO A 136 -6.22 14.02 -2.04
C PRO A 136 -7.22 12.86 -2.08
N ASP A 137 -8.30 13.03 -1.32
CA ASP A 137 -9.42 12.10 -1.20
C ASP A 137 -9.06 10.69 -0.65
N LEU A 138 -7.93 10.55 0.04
CA LEU A 138 -7.58 9.31 0.76
C LEU A 138 -8.42 9.20 2.04
N LYS A 139 -9.12 8.07 2.20
CA LYS A 139 -9.95 7.79 3.38
C LYS A 139 -9.12 7.15 4.49
N ILE A 140 -9.62 7.26 5.71
CA ILE A 140 -8.93 6.76 6.90
C ILE A 140 -8.57 5.27 6.83
N ASN A 141 -9.40 4.43 6.20
CA ASN A 141 -9.18 2.99 6.11
C ASN A 141 -8.69 2.53 4.73
N ASP A 142 -8.24 3.46 3.88
CA ASP A 142 -7.70 3.07 2.58
C ASP A 142 -6.34 2.38 2.77
N GLU A 143 -6.17 1.26 2.07
CA GLU A 143 -4.89 0.58 1.92
C GLU A 143 -4.09 1.25 0.80
N VAL A 144 -2.84 1.62 1.08
CA VAL A 144 -1.91 2.20 0.11
C VAL A 144 -0.68 1.32 0.01
N LYS A 145 -0.41 0.79 -1.19
CA LYS A 145 0.76 -0.01 -1.53
C LYS A 145 1.70 0.80 -2.40
N ALA A 146 2.95 0.97 -1.95
CA ALA A 146 3.99 1.60 -2.75
C ALA A 146 4.69 0.55 -3.60
N ILE A 147 4.64 0.71 -4.92
CA ILE A 147 5.24 -0.22 -5.88
C ILE A 147 6.52 0.38 -6.44
N ASP A 148 7.59 -0.41 -6.31
CA ASP A 148 8.85 -0.18 -6.99
C ASP A 148 8.99 -1.08 -8.22
N ILE A 149 9.70 -0.58 -9.22
CA ILE A 149 9.97 -1.26 -10.48
C ILE A 149 11.48 -1.26 -10.66
N SER A 150 12.09 -2.42 -10.84
CA SER A 150 13.55 -2.50 -11.02
C SER A 150 13.96 -3.33 -12.23
N ASP A 151 15.14 -3.00 -12.76
CA ASP A 151 15.78 -3.81 -13.79
C ASP A 151 16.25 -5.14 -13.17
N PRO A 152 15.84 -6.30 -13.68
CA PRO A 152 16.22 -7.60 -13.10
C PRO A 152 17.73 -7.85 -13.10
N SER A 153 18.49 -7.24 -14.02
CA SER A 153 19.92 -7.46 -14.19
C SER A 153 20.75 -6.66 -13.18
N THR A 154 20.33 -5.44 -12.85
CA THR A 154 21.05 -4.55 -11.93
C THR A 154 20.39 -4.45 -10.56
N LYS A 155 19.11 -4.82 -10.46
CA LYS A 155 18.20 -4.62 -9.31
C LYS A 155 18.07 -3.16 -8.88
N LEU A 156 18.39 -2.22 -9.77
CA LEU A 156 18.22 -0.80 -9.51
C LEU A 156 16.79 -0.39 -9.84
N SER A 157 16.17 0.34 -8.92
CA SER A 157 14.86 0.96 -9.07
C SER A 157 14.86 1.99 -10.20
N ILE A 158 13.86 1.90 -11.08
CA ILE A 158 13.68 2.76 -12.24
C ILE A 158 12.19 2.88 -12.60
N PRO A 159 11.71 4.06 -13.03
CA PRO A 159 12.47 5.30 -13.22
C PRO A 159 12.89 5.94 -11.89
N VAL A 160 14.14 6.44 -11.82
CA VAL A 160 14.57 7.22 -10.66
C VAL A 160 13.68 8.46 -10.55
N SER A 161 13.18 8.75 -9.34
CA SER A 161 12.27 9.88 -9.04
C SER A 161 10.85 9.73 -9.59
N VAL A 162 10.41 8.49 -9.88
CA VAL A 162 9.02 8.17 -10.16
C VAL A 162 8.62 6.95 -9.32
N SER A 163 7.51 7.02 -8.62
CA SER A 163 6.98 5.88 -7.85
C SER A 163 5.48 5.74 -8.06
N PHE A 164 4.99 4.51 -7.86
CA PHE A 164 3.60 4.17 -8.06
C PHE A 164 2.97 3.85 -6.71
N LEU A 165 1.78 4.40 -6.47
CA LEU A 165 0.98 4.08 -5.30
C LEU A 165 -0.33 3.48 -5.76
N VAL A 166 -0.62 2.25 -5.33
CA VAL A 166 -1.93 1.62 -5.53
C VAL A 166 -2.75 1.82 -4.28
N VAL A 167 -3.92 2.43 -4.43
CA VAL A 167 -4.88 2.60 -3.33
C VAL A 167 -6.01 1.60 -3.54
N ASN A 168 -6.26 0.74 -2.55
CA ASN A 168 -7.33 -0.29 -2.54
C ASN A 168 -7.47 -1.17 -3.80
N ASN A 169 -6.45 -1.23 -4.66
CA ASN A 169 -6.56 -1.81 -6.00
C ASN A 169 -7.69 -1.20 -6.87
N ASP A 170 -8.01 0.09 -6.68
CA ASP A 170 -9.02 0.81 -7.46
C ASP A 170 -8.54 2.17 -8.00
N ARG A 171 -7.46 2.72 -7.44
CA ARG A 171 -6.80 3.93 -7.91
C ARG A 171 -5.30 3.71 -8.05
N LEU A 172 -4.75 4.22 -9.15
CA LEU A 172 -3.30 4.23 -9.38
C LEU A 172 -2.82 5.67 -9.39
N LEU A 173 -1.84 5.96 -8.53
CA LEU A 173 -1.18 7.25 -8.47
C LEU A 173 0.26 7.15 -8.96
N LEU A 174 0.69 8.20 -9.64
CA LEU A 174 2.06 8.41 -10.05
C LEU A 174 2.62 9.57 -9.23
N LEU A 175 3.61 9.28 -8.40
CA LEU A 175 4.41 10.30 -7.76
C LEU A 175 5.63 10.56 -8.64
N SER A 176 5.89 11.81 -8.97
CA SER A 176 7.14 12.22 -9.61
C SER A 176 7.70 13.43 -8.90
N GLU A 177 8.85 13.24 -8.26
CA GLU A 177 9.42 14.21 -7.32
C GLU A 177 8.37 14.58 -6.26
N ALA A 178 7.94 15.83 -6.15
CA ALA A 178 6.86 16.20 -5.25
C ALA A 178 5.50 16.34 -5.94
N THR A 179 5.31 15.87 -7.18
CA THR A 179 4.03 16.00 -7.88
C THR A 179 3.25 14.69 -7.90
N ILE A 180 1.96 14.74 -7.59
CA ILE A 180 1.07 13.57 -7.50
C ILE A 180 0.06 13.62 -8.65
N PHE A 181 0.02 12.57 -9.47
CA PHE A 181 -0.95 12.42 -10.55
C PHE A 181 -1.84 11.21 -10.34
N GLU A 182 -3.09 11.29 -10.80
CA GLU A 182 -3.98 10.14 -10.93
C GLU A 182 -3.88 9.55 -12.34
N LEU A 183 -3.77 8.22 -12.41
CA LEU A 183 -3.67 7.46 -13.65
C LEU A 183 -4.99 6.76 -13.93
N LYS A 184 -5.38 6.78 -15.20
CA LYS A 184 -6.56 6.08 -15.71
C LYS A 184 -6.13 4.89 -16.56
N LYS A 185 -6.67 3.71 -16.23
CA LYS A 185 -6.44 2.50 -17.02
C LYS A 185 -7.10 2.66 -18.39
N MET A 186 -6.35 2.40 -19.44
CA MET A 186 -6.86 2.31 -20.80
C MET A 186 -7.36 0.88 -21.02
N GLY A 187 -8.61 0.77 -21.51
CA GLY A 187 -9.31 -0.50 -21.70
C GLY A 187 -8.63 -1.45 -22.69
#